data_AF-A0A3D0VZ56-F1
#
_entry.id   AF-A0A3D0VZ56-F1
#
_cell.length_a   1.000
_cell.length_b   1.000
_cell.length_c   1.000
_cell.angle_alpha   90.00
_cell.angle_beta   90.00
_cell.angle_gamma   90.00
#
_symmetry.space_group_name_H-M   'P 1'
#
loop_
_entity.id
_entity.type
_entity.pdbx_description
1 polymer ?
#
loop_
_entity_poly.entity_id
_entity_poly.type
_entity_poly.pdbx_seq_one_letter_code
_entity_poly.pdbx_strand_id
1 'polypeptide(L)'
;MNVIRGLTVNYYINVAITAWFLAQVSKTLLTLVVKKKLVMERMIGAGGMPSSHTALVCSLTIAMARKTGVSSAEFALSLALACIVMYDAMGVRRAAGEHAKVLNKLVFGFQLVSEESDNPEDDQIAGELGDKALKEYLGHTPLEV
;
A
#
# COMPACT_ATOMS: atom_id res chain seq x y z
N MET A 1 -19.86 -30.99 8.75
CA MET A 1 -20.11 -29.54 8.96
C MET A 1 -19.32 -28.78 7.91
N ASN A 2 -19.99 -28.13 6.95
CA ASN A 2 -19.31 -27.53 5.79
C ASN A 2 -18.44 -26.34 6.22
N VAL A 3 -17.11 -26.47 6.12
CA VAL A 3 -16.12 -25.43 6.45
C VAL A 3 -16.44 -24.11 5.75
N ILE A 4 -16.89 -24.19 4.49
CA ILE A 4 -17.35 -23.04 3.69
C ILE A 4 -18.49 -22.28 4.41
N ARG A 5 -19.47 -23.01 4.98
CA ARG A 5 -20.59 -22.42 5.72
C ARG A 5 -20.12 -21.80 7.04
N GLY A 6 -19.12 -22.40 7.68
CA GLY A 6 -18.47 -21.85 8.88
C GLY A 6 -17.74 -20.52 8.62
N LEU A 7 -17.03 -20.41 7.49
CA LEU A 7 -16.36 -19.18 7.07
C LEU A 7 -17.36 -18.08 6.69
N THR A 8 -18.39 -18.40 5.88
CA THR A 8 -19.36 -17.40 5.41
C THR A 8 -20.32 -16.91 6.47
N VAL A 9 -20.46 -17.62 7.61
CA VAL A 9 -21.35 -17.21 8.73
C VAL A 9 -20.55 -16.55 9.86
N ASN A 10 -19.22 -16.62 9.83
CA ASN A 10 -18.39 -16.03 10.87
C ASN A 10 -18.39 -14.51 10.77
N TYR A 11 -19.03 -13.86 11.75
CA TYR A 11 -19.15 -12.41 11.86
C TYR A 11 -17.80 -11.69 11.73
N TYR A 12 -16.75 -12.19 12.40
CA TYR A 12 -15.44 -11.55 12.42
C TYR A 12 -14.77 -11.59 11.04
N ILE A 13 -14.83 -12.76 10.39
CA ILE A 13 -14.28 -12.96 9.04
C ILE A 13 -15.04 -12.09 8.03
N ASN A 14 -16.37 -12.08 8.11
CA ASN A 14 -17.19 -11.30 7.19
C ASN A 14 -16.93 -9.80 7.30
N VAL A 15 -16.79 -9.26 8.52
CA VAL A 15 -16.45 -7.84 8.71
C VAL A 15 -15.07 -7.53 8.13
N ALA A 16 -14.07 -8.36 8.43
CA ALA A 16 -12.70 -8.16 7.95
C ALA A 16 -12.59 -8.22 6.42
N ILE A 17 -13.22 -9.21 5.77
CA ILE A 17 -13.23 -9.35 4.31
C ILE A 17 -14.01 -8.23 3.64
N THR A 18 -15.14 -7.82 4.22
CA THR A 18 -15.94 -6.71 3.66
C THR A 18 -15.18 -5.40 3.72
N ALA A 19 -14.51 -5.11 4.84
CA ALA A 19 -13.68 -3.90 4.97
C ALA A 19 -12.47 -3.93 4.02
N TRP A 20 -11.81 -5.08 3.87
CA TRP A 20 -10.75 -5.27 2.89
C TRP A 20 -11.22 -5.01 1.46
N PHE A 21 -12.38 -5.58 1.09
CA PHE A 21 -12.96 -5.39 -0.24
C PHE A 21 -13.33 -3.93 -0.50
N LEU A 22 -13.98 -3.27 0.47
CA LEU A 22 -14.33 -1.85 0.39
C LEU A 22 -13.08 -0.96 0.24
N ALA A 23 -11.97 -1.30 0.91
CA ALA A 23 -10.71 -0.58 0.74
C ALA A 23 -10.15 -0.73 -0.69
N GLN A 24 -10.22 -1.92 -1.27
CA GLN A 24 -9.78 -2.15 -2.66
C GLN A 24 -10.69 -1.45 -3.68
N VAL A 25 -12.01 -1.45 -3.47
CA VAL A 25 -12.95 -0.69 -4.30
C VAL A 25 -12.66 0.81 -4.20
N SER A 26 -12.47 1.32 -2.98
CA SER A 26 -12.13 2.73 -2.74
C SER A 26 -10.84 3.14 -3.44
N LYS A 27 -9.80 2.29 -3.40
CA LYS A 27 -8.54 2.52 -4.13
C LYS A 27 -8.75 2.62 -5.64
N THR A 28 -9.62 1.76 -6.17
CA THR A 28 -9.96 1.74 -7.60
C THR A 28 -10.69 3.02 -8.01
N LEU A 29 -11.69 3.43 -7.23
CA LEU A 29 -12.45 4.65 -7.46
C LEU A 29 -11.57 5.90 -7.37
N LEU A 30 -10.73 6.01 -6.34
CA LEU A 30 -9.79 7.12 -6.20
C LEU A 30 -8.81 7.18 -7.37
N THR A 31 -8.29 6.04 -7.82
CA THR A 31 -7.40 6.00 -8.99
C THR A 31 -8.12 6.47 -10.26
N LEU A 32 -9.38 6.04 -10.45
CA LEU A 32 -10.20 6.42 -11.58
C LEU A 32 -10.48 7.92 -11.59
N VAL A 33 -10.87 8.50 -10.46
CA VAL A 33 -11.20 9.93 -10.35
C VAL A 33 -9.95 10.81 -10.50
N VAL A 34 -8.86 10.47 -9.82
CA VAL A 34 -7.65 11.31 -9.79
C VAL A 34 -6.84 11.19 -11.08
N LYS A 35 -6.67 9.98 -11.62
CA LYS A 35 -5.84 9.75 -12.82
C LYS A 35 -6.61 9.72 -14.12
N LYS A 36 -7.96 9.73 -14.08
CA LYS A 36 -8.86 9.57 -15.24
C LYS A 36 -8.51 8.40 -16.16
N LYS A 37 -7.75 7.42 -15.66
CA LYS A 37 -7.29 6.23 -16.36
C LYS A 37 -7.49 5.02 -15.46
N LEU A 38 -8.10 3.98 -16.02
CA LEU A 38 -8.21 2.68 -15.37
C LEU A 38 -6.87 1.97 -15.45
N VAL A 39 -6.06 2.11 -14.40
CA VAL A 39 -4.80 1.37 -14.26
C VAL A 39 -5.09 0.12 -13.44
N MET A 40 -5.49 -0.97 -14.10
CA MET A 40 -5.80 -2.26 -13.46
C MET A 40 -4.61 -2.83 -12.67
N GLU A 41 -3.40 -2.52 -13.10
CA GLU A 41 -2.16 -2.89 -12.42
C GLU A 41 -2.06 -2.29 -11.01
N ARG A 42 -2.74 -1.17 -10.75
CA ARG A 42 -2.85 -0.56 -9.41
C ARG A 42 -3.88 -1.24 -8.50
N MET A 43 -4.77 -2.07 -9.07
CA MET A 43 -5.76 -2.83 -8.30
C MET A 43 -5.18 -4.13 -7.73
N ILE A 44 -4.21 -4.72 -8.43
CA ILE A 44 -3.57 -6.00 -8.06
C ILE A 44 -2.16 -5.77 -7.48
N GLY A 45 -1.52 -4.63 -7.79
CA GLY A 45 -0.20 -4.29 -7.28
C GLY A 45 -0.15 -4.03 -5.77
N ALA A 46 0.96 -4.42 -5.14
CA ALA A 46 1.27 -4.09 -3.76
C ALA A 46 1.51 -2.57 -3.63
N GLY A 47 0.74 -1.89 -2.77
CA GLY A 47 0.89 -0.45 -2.48
C GLY A 47 -0.31 0.43 -2.88
N GLY A 48 -0.25 1.72 -2.51
CA GLY A 48 -1.29 2.73 -2.76
C GLY A 48 -2.31 2.93 -1.64
N MET A 49 -2.86 4.13 -1.54
CA MET A 49 -3.91 4.52 -0.57
C MET A 49 -5.32 4.26 -1.11
N PRO A 50 -6.29 3.82 -0.27
CA PRO A 50 -6.16 3.39 1.13
C PRO A 50 -5.57 1.98 1.30
N SER A 51 -5.04 1.70 2.50
CA SER A 51 -4.39 0.42 2.84
C SER A 51 -5.42 -0.67 3.17
N SER A 52 -5.52 -1.69 2.32
CA SER A 52 -6.45 -2.81 2.51
C SER A 52 -6.05 -3.74 3.67
N HIS A 53 -4.74 -3.89 3.96
CA HIS A 53 -4.26 -4.64 5.12
C HIS A 53 -4.63 -3.95 6.44
N THR A 54 -4.51 -2.62 6.48
CA THR A 54 -4.89 -1.80 7.64
C THR A 54 -6.40 -1.84 7.86
N ALA A 55 -7.21 -1.70 6.79
CA ALA A 55 -8.66 -1.80 6.88
C ALA A 55 -9.13 -3.16 7.42
N LEU A 56 -8.47 -4.25 7.01
CA LEU A 56 -8.75 -5.61 7.48
C LEU A 56 -8.53 -5.73 8.99
N VAL A 57 -7.33 -5.37 9.48
CA VAL A 57 -7.00 -5.55 10.89
C VAL A 57 -7.77 -4.58 11.80
N CYS A 58 -7.96 -3.33 11.40
CA CYS A 58 -8.70 -2.35 12.20
C CYS A 58 -10.18 -2.72 12.32
N SER A 59 -10.81 -3.16 11.23
CA SER A 59 -12.21 -3.60 11.27
C SER A 59 -12.40 -4.85 12.14
N LEU A 60 -11.44 -5.78 12.10
CA LEU A 60 -11.43 -6.95 12.97
C LEU A 60 -11.29 -6.56 14.45
N THR A 61 -10.38 -5.64 14.79
CA THR A 61 -10.20 -5.14 16.16
C THR A 61 -11.47 -4.48 16.69
N ILE A 62 -12.16 -3.67 15.87
CA ILE A 62 -13.46 -3.08 16.24
C ILE A 62 -14.52 -4.17 16.41
N ALA A 63 -14.56 -5.18 15.54
CA ALA A 63 -15.49 -6.28 15.65
C ALA A 63 -15.29 -7.08 16.94
N MET A 64 -14.03 -7.34 17.34
CA MET A 64 -13.69 -7.97 18.61
C MET A 64 -14.09 -7.10 19.79
N ALA A 65 -13.74 -5.81 19.78
CA ALA A 65 -14.12 -4.87 20.84
C ALA A 65 -15.63 -4.86 21.09
N ARG A 66 -16.43 -4.92 20.02
CA ARG A 66 -17.90 -4.91 20.09
C ARG A 66 -18.51 -6.24 20.54
N LYS A 67 -17.88 -7.38 20.26
CA LYS A 67 -18.47 -8.71 20.52
C LYS A 67 -17.93 -9.38 21.78
N THR A 68 -16.64 -9.29 22.02
CA THR A 68 -15.97 -9.91 23.18
C THR A 68 -15.64 -8.89 24.27
N GLY A 69 -15.67 -7.59 23.94
CA GLY A 69 -15.39 -6.50 24.86
C GLY A 69 -13.91 -6.12 24.89
N VAL A 70 -13.62 -4.88 25.30
CA VAL A 70 -12.24 -4.33 25.32
C VAL A 70 -11.34 -4.96 26.38
N SER A 71 -11.90 -5.64 27.39
CA SER A 71 -11.13 -6.34 28.42
C SER A 71 -10.83 -7.80 28.05
N SER A 72 -11.26 -8.26 26.88
CA SER A 72 -11.05 -9.65 26.44
C SER A 72 -9.65 -9.87 25.88
N ALA A 73 -9.14 -11.10 26.03
CA ALA A 73 -7.86 -11.51 25.46
C ALA A 73 -7.87 -11.43 23.92
N GLU A 74 -9.02 -11.73 23.31
CA GLU A 74 -9.26 -11.66 21.87
C GLU A 74 -9.14 -10.24 21.33
N PHE A 75 -9.67 -9.25 22.05
CA PHE A 75 -9.50 -7.85 21.70
C PHE A 75 -8.03 -7.45 21.80
N ALA A 76 -7.36 -7.77 22.91
CA ALA A 76 -5.95 -7.44 23.12
C ALA A 76 -5.06 -8.04 22.00
N LEU A 77 -5.32 -9.30 21.62
CA LEU A 77 -4.62 -9.96 20.51
C LEU A 77 -4.88 -9.25 19.17
N SER A 78 -6.14 -8.93 18.86
CA SER A 78 -6.49 -8.24 17.61
C SER A 78 -5.88 -6.84 17.52
N LEU A 79 -5.84 -6.11 18.64
CA LEU A 79 -5.25 -4.79 18.73
C LEU A 79 -3.73 -4.85 18.54
N ALA A 80 -3.04 -5.78 19.22
CA ALA A 80 -1.61 -6.00 19.03
C ALA A 80 -1.28 -6.35 17.58
N LEU A 81 -2.06 -7.25 16.95
CA LEU A 81 -1.90 -7.59 15.55
C LEU A 81 -2.11 -6.36 14.63
N ALA A 82 -3.13 -5.55 14.90
CA ALA A 82 -3.37 -4.34 14.12
C ALA A 82 -2.20 -3.36 14.20
N CYS A 83 -1.63 -3.14 15.41
CA CYS A 83 -0.45 -2.31 15.59
C CYS A 83 0.76 -2.83 14.81
N ILE A 84 1.04 -4.14 14.86
CA ILE A 84 2.16 -4.75 14.14
C ILE A 84 1.99 -4.57 12.63
N VAL A 85 0.81 -4.90 12.09
CA VAL A 85 0.54 -4.79 10.65
C VAL A 85 0.61 -3.35 10.17
N MET A 86 0.10 -2.39 10.96
CA MET A 86 0.24 -0.96 10.63
C MET A 86 1.70 -0.51 10.63
N TYR A 87 2.46 -0.88 11.66
CA TYR A 87 3.87 -0.52 11.78
C TYR A 87 4.71 -1.09 10.65
N ASP A 88 4.56 -2.38 10.35
CA ASP A 88 5.31 -3.05 9.28
C ASP A 88 4.94 -2.49 7.89
N ALA A 89 3.64 -2.28 7.64
CA ALA A 89 3.19 -1.68 6.39
C ALA A 89 3.75 -0.27 6.18
N MET A 90 3.89 0.53 7.25
CA MET A 90 4.52 1.85 7.19
C MET A 90 6.04 1.74 7.01
N GLY A 91 6.70 0.85 7.75
CA GLY A 91 8.14 0.64 7.71
C GLY A 91 8.64 0.18 6.34
N VAL A 92 8.00 -0.85 5.77
CA VAL A 92 8.33 -1.38 4.43
C VAL A 92 8.08 -0.32 3.35
N ARG A 93 6.97 0.44 3.44
CA ARG A 93 6.68 1.54 2.49
C ARG A 93 7.73 2.65 2.55
N ARG A 94 8.15 3.03 3.76
CA ARG A 94 9.19 4.04 3.95
C ARG A 94 10.53 3.57 3.38
N ALA A 95 10.95 2.36 3.71
CA ALA A 95 12.20 1.79 3.21
C ALA A 95 12.20 1.70 1.66
N ALA A 96 11.10 1.25 1.06
CA ALA A 96 10.96 1.20 -0.39
C ALA A 96 11.02 2.60 -1.04
N GLY A 97 10.43 3.62 -0.41
CA GLY A 97 10.52 5.01 -0.86
C GLY A 97 11.93 5.59 -0.80
N GLU A 98 12.65 5.35 0.31
CA GLU A 98 14.05 5.78 0.44
C GLU A 98 14.96 5.06 -0.56
N HIS A 99 14.76 3.76 -0.77
CA HIS A 99 15.50 2.99 -1.78
C HIS A 99 15.22 3.52 -3.19
N ALA A 100 13.96 3.81 -3.52
CA ALA A 100 13.60 4.40 -4.81
C ALA A 100 14.28 5.75 -5.03
N LYS A 101 14.34 6.60 -4.00
CA LYS A 101 15.02 7.90 -4.05
C LYS A 101 16.52 7.77 -4.26
N VAL A 102 17.19 6.85 -3.55
CA VAL A 102 18.63 6.60 -3.73
C VAL A 102 18.89 6.04 -5.13
N LEU A 103 18.08 5.10 -5.60
CA LEU A 103 18.26 4.47 -6.91
C LEU A 103 18.02 5.46 -8.05
N ASN A 104 16.98 6.30 -7.96
CA ASN A 104 16.78 7.40 -8.90
C ASN A 104 17.99 8.35 -8.90
N LYS A 105 18.52 8.75 -7.74
CA LYS A 105 19.73 9.58 -7.68
C LYS A 105 20.96 8.92 -8.29
N LEU A 106 21.11 7.61 -8.18
CA LEU A 106 22.23 6.90 -8.81
C LEU A 106 22.09 6.86 -10.33
N VAL A 107 20.90 6.54 -10.83
CA VAL A 107 20.63 6.43 -12.28
C VAL A 107 20.66 7.81 -12.94
N PHE A 108 19.90 8.77 -12.41
CA PHE A 108 19.80 10.13 -12.98
C PHE A 108 20.93 11.07 -12.54
N GLY A 109 21.62 10.78 -11.43
CA GLY A 109 22.80 11.56 -11.02
C GLY A 109 24.04 11.26 -11.86
N PHE A 110 24.15 10.05 -12.41
CA PHE A 110 25.19 9.72 -13.40
C PHE A 110 24.96 10.44 -14.73
N GLN A 111 23.70 10.76 -15.06
CA GLN A 111 23.33 11.54 -16.24
C GLN A 111 23.88 12.97 -16.21
N LEU A 112 23.93 13.64 -15.06
CA LEU A 112 24.53 14.99 -14.95
C LEU A 112 26.04 15.00 -15.25
N VAL A 113 26.72 13.84 -15.14
CA VAL A 113 28.13 13.68 -15.55
C VAL A 113 28.23 13.31 -17.04
N SER A 114 27.14 12.82 -17.64
CA SER A 114 27.06 12.39 -19.04
C SER A 114 26.54 13.51 -19.96
N GLU A 115 25.79 14.50 -19.47
CA GLU A 115 25.35 15.68 -20.25
C GLU A 115 26.52 16.59 -20.69
N GLU A 116 27.76 16.32 -20.27
CA GLU A 116 28.97 16.93 -20.87
C GLU A 116 29.36 16.27 -22.21
N SER A 117 28.73 15.18 -22.64
CA SER A 117 28.91 14.61 -23.99
C SER A 117 27.87 15.13 -24.98
N ASP A 118 28.35 15.79 -26.04
CA ASP A 118 27.60 16.43 -27.13
C ASP A 118 27.02 15.39 -28.13
N ASN A 119 26.53 14.24 -27.63
CA ASN A 119 26.13 13.09 -28.45
C ASN A 119 24.60 12.87 -28.39
N PRO A 120 23.87 12.99 -29.52
CA PRO A 120 22.40 12.90 -29.54
C PRO A 120 21.80 11.54 -29.17
N GLU A 121 22.61 10.48 -29.07
CA GLU A 121 22.17 9.17 -28.57
C GLU A 121 21.96 9.18 -27.04
N ASP A 122 22.68 10.03 -26.29
CA ASP A 122 22.58 10.12 -24.83
C ASP A 122 21.25 10.75 -24.38
N ASP A 123 20.71 11.70 -25.16
CA ASP A 123 19.41 12.35 -24.93
C ASP A 123 18.21 11.39 -25.06
N GLN A 124 18.27 10.42 -25.98
CA GLN A 124 17.21 9.42 -26.13
C GLN A 124 17.19 8.44 -24.96
N ILE A 125 18.38 8.02 -24.51
CA ILE A 125 18.55 7.14 -23.35
C ILE A 125 18.06 7.85 -22.08
N ALA A 126 18.34 9.16 -21.96
CA ALA A 126 17.85 10.01 -20.88
C ALA A 126 16.31 10.07 -20.80
N GLY A 127 15.64 10.24 -21.94
CA GLY A 127 14.19 10.24 -22.02
C GLY A 127 13.55 8.90 -21.63
N GLU A 128 14.08 7.77 -22.12
CA GLU A 128 13.58 6.44 -21.77
C GLU A 128 13.81 6.08 -20.30
N LEU A 129 14.90 6.53 -19.69
CA LEU A 129 15.19 6.30 -18.28
C LEU A 129 14.27 7.14 -17.39
N GLY A 130 13.97 8.39 -17.76
CA GLY A 130 13.04 9.27 -17.04
C GLY A 130 11.65 8.66 -16.88
N ASP A 131 11.15 8.00 -17.93
CA ASP A 131 9.88 7.27 -17.89
C ASP A 131 9.92 6.00 -16.99
N LYS A 132 11.13 5.47 -16.71
CA LYS A 132 11.37 4.34 -15.80
C LYS A 132 11.70 4.77 -14.37
N ALA A 133 11.67 6.06 -14.05
CA ALA A 133 11.93 6.57 -12.71
C ALA A 133 11.03 5.88 -11.68
N LEU A 134 11.64 5.37 -10.61
CA LEU A 134 10.90 4.73 -9.54
C LEU A 134 10.11 5.78 -8.76
N LYS A 135 8.92 5.41 -8.30
CA LYS A 135 8.08 6.31 -7.52
C LYS A 135 8.69 6.51 -6.12
N GLU A 136 9.35 7.64 -5.91
CA GLU A 136 9.87 8.04 -4.59
C GLU A 136 8.75 8.25 -3.56
N TYR A 137 7.55 8.59 -4.04
CA TYR A 137 6.32 8.80 -3.27
C TYR A 137 5.62 7.49 -2.85
N LEU A 138 6.39 6.47 -2.44
CA LEU A 138 5.87 5.30 -1.72
C LEU A 138 5.78 5.55 -0.20
N GLY A 139 6.44 6.59 0.30
CA GLY A 139 6.29 7.10 1.66
C GLY A 139 5.39 8.34 1.73
N HIS A 140 4.15 8.15 2.17
CA HIS A 140 3.35 9.21 2.81
C HIS A 140 4.04 9.75 4.08
N THR A 141 3.80 11.02 4.40
CA THR A 141 4.21 11.66 5.65
C THR A 141 3.62 10.92 6.86
N PRO A 142 4.30 10.88 8.03
CA PRO A 142 3.86 10.14 9.22
C PRO A 142 2.47 10.50 9.77
N LEU A 143 1.87 11.60 9.27
CA LEU A 143 0.57 12.13 9.70
C LEU A 143 -0.61 11.62 8.87
N GLU A 144 -0.39 10.91 7.76
CA GLU A 144 -1.45 10.39 6.90
C GLU A 144 -1.59 8.86 7.02
N VAL A 145 -1.91 8.41 8.24
CA VAL A 145 -2.39 7.05 8.53
C VAL A 145 -3.91 7.05 8.59
#